data_AF-A0A9X1FWV6-F1
#
_entry.id   AF-A0A9X1FWV6-F1
#
_cell.length_a   1.000
_cell.length_b   1.000
_cell.length_c   1.000
_cell.angle_alpha   90.00
_cell.angle_beta   90.00
_cell.angle_gamma   90.00
#
_symmetry.space_group_name_H-M   'P 1'
#
loop_
_entity.id
_entity.type
_entity.pdbx_description
1 polymer ?
#
loop_
_entity_poly.entity_id
_entity_poly.type
_entity_poly.pdbx_seq_one_letter_code
_entity_poly.pdbx_strand_id
1 'polypeptide(L)'
;MHALICGSCLESGAWYRLGGGRAFADHLVPTITQAGGAARAGVRVERLLPRNGKVTGVRTSDGEDFRSDVVTSSIGARGTLDTLLPAGCADWFREIQALPASIARFSLFLGFEGDVEAAGGTRSNHWFYPTGEIDAIWSEAPGVTPPGFFISFRSLKDPAHDLGRKQKQAGEMVVWTDWSSVAP
;
A
#
# COMPACT_ATOMS: atom_id res chain seq x y z
N MET A 1 4.21 10.43 9.22
CA MET A 1 4.33 9.01 8.79
C MET A 1 5.64 8.73 8.06
N HIS A 2 6.00 9.47 7.00
CA HIS A 2 7.26 9.29 6.26
C HIS A 2 8.50 9.27 7.17
N ALA A 3 8.68 10.28 8.03
CA ALA A 3 9.83 10.35 8.95
C ALA A 3 9.91 9.17 9.93
N LEU A 4 8.76 8.62 10.36
CA LEU A 4 8.73 7.45 11.25
C LEU A 4 9.20 6.19 10.52
N ILE A 5 8.81 6.02 9.25
CA ILE A 5 9.23 4.88 8.42
C ILE A 5 10.74 4.99 8.15
N CYS A 6 11.21 6.16 7.70
CA CYS A 6 12.64 6.37 7.45
C CYS A 6 13.47 6.22 8.73
N GLY A 7 13.03 6.81 9.85
CA GLY A 7 13.68 6.65 11.15
C GLY A 7 13.75 5.19 11.58
N SER A 8 12.64 4.44 11.49
CA SER A 8 12.65 3.01 11.80
C SER A 8 13.59 2.21 10.91
N CYS A 9 13.64 2.48 9.60
CA CYS A 9 14.57 1.82 8.70
C CYS A 9 16.04 2.15 9.02
N LEU A 10 16.34 3.39 9.42
CA LEU A 10 17.69 3.83 9.78
C LEU A 10 18.14 3.26 11.12
N GLU A 11 17.25 3.21 12.12
CA GLU A 11 17.57 2.74 13.46
C GLU A 11 17.52 1.21 13.58
N SER A 12 16.53 0.58 12.96
CA SER A 12 16.22 -0.85 13.13
C SER A 12 16.47 -1.68 11.88
N GLY A 13 16.89 -1.07 10.77
CA GLY A 13 17.07 -1.74 9.49
C GLY A 13 15.75 -2.06 8.78
N ALA A 14 15.86 -2.74 7.63
CA ALA A 14 14.72 -3.21 6.85
C ALA A 14 14.63 -4.75 6.91
N TRP A 15 13.41 -5.27 7.03
CA TRP A 15 13.17 -6.70 7.27
C TRP A 15 12.27 -7.31 6.21
N TYR A 16 12.62 -8.50 5.73
CA TYR A 16 11.75 -9.34 4.92
C TYR A 16 11.04 -10.36 5.81
N ARG A 17 9.73 -10.50 5.65
CA ARG A 17 8.94 -11.50 6.38
C ARG A 17 8.88 -12.78 5.54
N LEU A 18 9.23 -13.91 6.17
CA LEU A 18 9.01 -15.23 5.59
C LEU A 18 7.52 -15.40 5.24
N GLY A 19 7.22 -15.86 4.03
CA GLY A 19 5.85 -15.91 3.49
C GLY A 19 5.34 -14.57 2.92
N GLY A 20 6.19 -13.54 2.88
CA GLY A 20 5.89 -12.23 2.30
C GLY A 20 4.76 -11.49 3.04
N GLY A 21 4.02 -10.66 2.30
CA GLY A 21 2.95 -9.82 2.87
C GLY A 21 1.78 -10.63 3.44
N ARG A 22 1.54 -11.85 2.92
CA ARG A 22 0.45 -12.73 3.39
C ARG A 22 0.63 -13.12 4.85
N ALA A 23 1.87 -13.27 5.31
CA ALA A 23 2.18 -13.62 6.69
C ALA A 23 1.52 -12.68 7.71
N PHE A 24 1.31 -11.39 7.37
CA PHE A 24 0.59 -10.48 8.26
C PHE A 24 -0.87 -10.92 8.47
N ALA A 25 -1.59 -11.25 7.39
CA ALA A 25 -2.96 -11.73 7.49
C ALA A 25 -3.02 -13.08 8.22
N ASP A 26 -2.10 -14.00 7.87
CA ASP A 26 -2.02 -15.34 8.46
C ASP A 26 -1.79 -15.30 9.99
N HIS A 27 -1.19 -14.22 10.53
CA HIS A 27 -0.98 -14.06 11.98
C HIS A 27 -2.01 -13.14 12.67
N LEU A 28 -2.44 -12.05 12.02
CA LEU A 28 -3.37 -11.10 12.62
C LEU A 28 -4.80 -11.66 12.67
N VAL A 29 -5.24 -12.36 11.63
CA VAL A 29 -6.61 -12.89 11.57
C VAL A 29 -6.87 -13.92 12.66
N PRO A 30 -6.01 -14.94 12.89
CA PRO A 30 -6.19 -15.87 14.01
C PRO A 30 -6.27 -15.15 15.35
N THR A 31 -5.40 -14.17 15.60
CA THR A 31 -5.40 -13.39 16.84
C THR A 31 -6.76 -12.72 17.08
N ILE A 32 -7.34 -12.10 16.05
CA ILE A 32 -8.67 -11.48 16.13
C ILE A 32 -9.76 -12.52 16.41
N THR A 33 -9.75 -13.63 15.67
CA THR A 33 -10.80 -14.66 15.78
C THR A 33 -10.73 -15.43 17.10
N GLN A 34 -9.54 -15.70 17.63
CA GLN A 34 -9.34 -16.34 18.93
C GLN A 34 -9.79 -15.44 20.08
N ALA A 35 -9.73 -14.12 19.91
CA ALA A 35 -10.29 -13.16 20.86
C ALA A 35 -11.83 -12.99 20.72
N GLY A 36 -12.50 -13.80 19.89
CA GLY A 36 -13.95 -13.75 19.66
C GLY A 36 -14.40 -12.74 18.59
N GLY A 37 -13.45 -12.11 17.89
CA GLY A 37 -13.73 -11.23 16.76
C GLY A 37 -13.97 -11.98 15.44
N ALA A 38 -14.19 -11.22 14.37
CA ALA A 38 -14.35 -11.76 13.02
C ALA A 38 -13.58 -10.93 11.99
N ALA A 39 -13.04 -11.60 10.96
CA ALA A 39 -12.46 -10.96 9.78
C ALA A 39 -13.21 -11.47 8.54
N ARG A 40 -13.92 -10.59 7.85
CA ARG A 40 -14.79 -10.94 6.72
C ARG A 40 -14.25 -10.37 5.42
N ALA A 41 -13.58 -11.21 4.62
CA ALA A 41 -13.17 -10.86 3.27
C ALA A 41 -14.36 -10.94 2.30
N GLY A 42 -14.31 -10.18 1.20
CA GLY A 42 -15.39 -10.15 0.21
C GLY A 42 -16.67 -9.43 0.65
N VAL A 43 -16.69 -8.89 1.88
CA VAL A 43 -17.81 -8.10 2.42
C VAL A 43 -17.52 -6.61 2.22
N ARG A 44 -18.07 -6.04 1.16
CA ARG A 44 -17.90 -4.61 0.86
C ARG A 44 -18.86 -3.79 1.73
N VAL A 45 -18.32 -2.85 2.50
CA VAL A 45 -19.11 -1.80 3.14
C VAL A 45 -19.55 -0.80 2.07
N GLU A 46 -20.86 -0.56 1.98
CA GLU A 46 -21.46 0.39 1.04
C GLU A 46 -21.60 1.78 1.67
N ARG A 47 -22.01 1.86 2.93
CA ARG A 47 -22.16 3.15 3.64
C ARG A 47 -22.08 3.04 5.16
N LEU A 48 -21.77 4.15 5.82
CA LEU A 48 -21.91 4.31 7.27
C LEU A 48 -23.37 4.59 7.65
N LEU A 49 -23.75 4.29 8.89
CA LEU A 49 -25.09 4.51 9.44
C LEU A 49 -25.09 5.66 10.48
N PRO A 50 -25.14 6.93 10.05
CA PRO A 50 -25.20 8.08 10.95
C PRO A 50 -26.58 8.22 11.62
N ARG A 51 -26.61 8.55 12.91
CA ARG A 51 -27.81 8.87 13.69
C ARG A 51 -27.45 9.88 14.78
N ASN A 52 -28.17 11.00 14.83
CA ASN A 52 -27.98 12.06 15.83
C ASN A 52 -26.51 12.53 15.95
N GLY A 53 -25.83 12.76 14.82
CA GLY A 53 -24.43 13.20 14.80
C GLY A 53 -23.39 12.13 15.12
N LYS A 54 -23.79 10.85 15.29
CA LYS A 54 -22.87 9.74 15.55
C LYS A 54 -23.02 8.62 14.51
N VAL A 55 -21.92 8.01 14.09
CA VAL A 55 -21.95 6.76 13.32
C VAL A 55 -22.29 5.60 14.26
N THR A 56 -23.26 4.78 13.87
CA THR A 56 -23.82 3.71 14.73
C THR A 56 -23.70 2.32 14.10
N GLY A 57 -22.91 2.20 13.04
CA GLY A 57 -22.71 0.96 12.30
C GLY A 57 -22.39 1.21 10.84
N VAL A 58 -22.41 0.11 10.08
CA VAL A 58 -22.17 0.09 8.64
C VAL A 58 -23.24 -0.75 7.94
N ARG A 59 -23.53 -0.42 6.68
CA ARG A 59 -24.31 -1.25 5.76
C ARG A 59 -23.38 -1.81 4.70
N THR A 60 -23.52 -3.09 4.41
CA THR A 60 -22.77 -3.80 3.36
C THR A 60 -23.55 -3.79 2.04
N SER A 61 -22.85 -4.04 0.93
CA SER A 61 -23.43 -4.01 -0.41
C SER A 61 -24.46 -5.11 -0.69
N ASP A 62 -24.48 -6.16 0.14
CA ASP A 62 -25.50 -7.22 0.13
C ASP A 62 -26.72 -6.88 1.02
N GLY A 63 -26.74 -5.69 1.64
CA GLY A 63 -27.85 -5.18 2.42
C GLY A 63 -27.82 -5.52 3.91
N GLU A 64 -26.78 -6.21 4.41
CA GLU A 64 -26.62 -6.50 5.84
C GLU A 64 -26.20 -5.23 6.63
N ASP A 65 -26.78 -5.04 7.81
CA ASP A 65 -26.43 -3.95 8.73
C ASP A 65 -25.64 -4.50 9.92
N PHE A 66 -24.43 -3.97 10.13
CA PHE A 66 -23.63 -4.23 11.33
C PHE A 66 -23.69 -3.03 12.26
N ARG A 67 -24.24 -3.21 13.47
CA ARG A 67 -24.34 -2.17 14.49
C ARG A 67 -23.09 -2.15 15.36
N SER A 68 -22.58 -0.95 15.65
CA SER A 68 -21.45 -0.77 16.55
C SER A 68 -21.44 0.61 17.19
N ASP A 69 -20.84 0.72 18.38
CA ASP A 69 -20.66 1.99 19.07
C ASP A 69 -19.52 2.84 18.50
N VAL A 70 -18.58 2.18 17.83
CA VAL A 70 -17.40 2.77 17.21
C VAL A 70 -17.19 2.12 15.84
N VAL A 71 -16.86 2.94 14.85
CA VAL A 71 -16.45 2.50 13.50
C VAL A 71 -15.12 3.15 13.18
N THR A 72 -14.12 2.34 12.85
CA THR A 72 -12.82 2.81 12.37
C THR A 72 -12.70 2.47 10.89
N SER A 73 -12.57 3.50 10.04
CA SER A 73 -12.38 3.31 8.61
C SER A 73 -10.90 3.36 8.24
N SER A 74 -10.43 2.34 7.50
CA SER A 74 -9.05 2.24 7.02
C SER A 74 -8.91 2.40 5.50
N ILE A 75 -9.97 2.79 4.78
CA ILE A 75 -9.94 2.99 3.32
C ILE A 75 -9.40 4.37 2.89
N GLY A 76 -8.84 5.13 3.82
CA GLY A 76 -8.39 6.51 3.61
C GLY A 76 -9.48 7.54 3.83
N ALA A 77 -9.08 8.78 4.14
CA ALA A 77 -10.00 9.86 4.49
C ALA A 77 -10.94 10.24 3.34
N ARG A 78 -10.40 10.51 2.13
CA ARG A 78 -11.22 10.79 0.94
C ARG A 78 -12.14 9.62 0.60
N GLY A 79 -11.61 8.40 0.57
CA GLY A 79 -12.43 7.20 0.31
C GLY A 79 -13.60 7.07 1.29
N THR A 80 -13.37 7.32 2.58
CA THR A 80 -14.43 7.28 3.60
C THR A 80 -15.47 8.37 3.37
N LEU A 81 -15.04 9.60 3.13
CA LEU A 81 -15.93 10.73 2.93
C LEU A 81 -16.75 10.62 1.64
N ASP A 82 -16.11 10.24 0.54
CA ASP A 82 -16.71 10.28 -0.79
C ASP A 82 -17.62 9.09 -1.07
N THR A 83 -17.33 7.94 -0.44
CA THR A 83 -18.05 6.69 -0.73
C THR A 83 -18.97 6.24 0.40
N LEU A 84 -18.60 6.45 1.66
CA LEU A 84 -19.32 5.86 2.80
C LEU A 84 -20.21 6.84 3.55
N LEU A 85 -19.99 8.14 3.40
CA LEU A 85 -20.74 9.19 4.10
C LEU A 85 -21.58 10.03 3.12
N PRO A 86 -22.78 10.49 3.55
CA PRO A 86 -23.49 11.52 2.82
C PRO A 86 -22.70 12.83 2.77
N ALA A 87 -22.81 13.57 1.67
CA ALA A 87 -22.22 14.90 1.53
C ALA A 87 -22.70 15.85 2.65
N GLY A 88 -21.78 16.68 3.16
CA GLY A 88 -22.10 17.67 4.20
C GLY A 88 -22.20 17.14 5.64
N CYS A 89 -21.80 15.89 5.89
CA CYS A 89 -21.78 15.31 7.25
C CYS A 89 -20.63 15.80 8.14
N ALA A 90 -19.66 16.54 7.59
CA ALA A 90 -18.50 17.02 8.33
C ALA A 90 -18.00 18.36 7.78
N ASP A 91 -17.64 19.29 8.66
CA ASP A 91 -17.16 20.63 8.28
C ASP A 91 -15.80 20.57 7.55
N TRP A 92 -14.96 19.60 7.92
CA TRP A 92 -13.66 19.33 7.30
C TRP A 92 -13.76 18.56 5.98
N PHE A 93 -14.98 18.23 5.50
CA PHE A 93 -15.17 17.52 4.24
C PHE A 93 -14.49 18.24 3.09
N ARG A 94 -14.69 19.56 3.00
CA ARG A 94 -14.08 20.40 1.95
C ARG A 94 -12.57 20.49 2.06
N GLU A 95 -12.03 20.50 3.28
CA GLU A 95 -10.58 20.56 3.51
C GLU A 95 -9.90 19.28 3.00
N ILE A 96 -10.47 18.11 3.30
CA ILE A 96 -9.94 16.83 2.82
C ILE A 96 -10.02 16.70 1.29
N GLN A 97 -11.09 17.24 0.68
CA GLN A 97 -11.22 17.28 -0.78
C GLN A 97 -10.29 18.28 -1.46
N ALA A 98 -9.92 19.36 -0.78
CA ALA A 98 -8.98 20.35 -1.29
C ALA A 98 -7.52 19.89 -1.23
N LEU A 99 -7.20 18.84 -0.46
CA LEU A 99 -5.86 18.26 -0.46
C LEU A 99 -5.51 17.83 -1.91
N PRO A 100 -4.29 18.06 -2.39
CA PRO A 100 -3.86 17.56 -3.70
C PRO A 100 -3.72 16.03 -3.67
N ALA A 101 -3.80 15.39 -4.84
CA ALA A 101 -3.39 14.00 -4.95
C ALA A 101 -1.89 13.89 -4.67
N SER A 102 -1.47 12.78 -4.06
CA SER A 102 -0.05 12.48 -3.93
C SER A 102 0.46 11.91 -5.26
N ILE A 103 1.78 11.84 -5.39
CA ILE A 103 2.42 11.21 -6.55
C ILE A 103 1.92 9.77 -6.71
N ALA A 104 1.72 9.36 -7.95
CA ALA A 104 1.40 7.99 -8.31
C ALA A 104 2.69 7.20 -8.61
N ARG A 105 2.53 5.90 -8.81
CA ARG A 105 3.63 5.02 -9.23
C ARG A 105 3.13 3.89 -10.11
N PHE A 106 3.99 3.46 -11.02
CA PHE A 106 3.84 2.17 -11.69
C PHE A 106 4.76 1.15 -11.03
N SER A 107 4.22 -0.03 -10.73
CA SER A 107 4.99 -1.21 -10.31
C SER A 107 5.02 -2.21 -11.45
N LEU A 108 6.22 -2.59 -11.87
CA LEU A 108 6.47 -3.63 -12.86
C LEU A 108 7.03 -4.87 -12.15
N PHE A 109 6.29 -5.97 -12.22
CA PHE A 109 6.75 -7.27 -11.73
C PHE A 109 7.47 -8.02 -12.84
N LEU A 110 8.70 -8.44 -12.57
CA LEU A 110 9.63 -9.00 -13.55
C LEU A 110 10.03 -10.42 -13.15
N GLY A 111 10.02 -11.32 -14.13
CA GLY A 111 10.56 -12.66 -14.00
C GLY A 111 11.90 -12.76 -14.74
N PHE A 112 12.91 -13.29 -14.06
CA PHE A 112 14.26 -13.49 -14.58
C PHE A 112 14.59 -14.99 -14.62
N GLU A 113 15.43 -15.38 -15.56
CA GLU A 113 16.01 -16.72 -15.66
C GLU A 113 17.54 -16.58 -15.54
N GLY A 114 18.15 -17.34 -14.62
CA GLY A 114 19.59 -17.30 -14.35
C GLY A 114 19.96 -16.67 -13.02
N ASP A 115 21.27 -16.45 -12.84
CA ASP A 115 21.83 -15.88 -11.62
C ASP A 115 21.77 -14.34 -11.66
N VAL A 116 20.81 -13.76 -10.95
CA VAL A 116 20.70 -12.29 -10.85
C VAL A 116 21.73 -11.68 -9.90
N GLU A 117 22.32 -12.45 -8.98
CA GLU A 117 23.39 -11.95 -8.10
C GLU A 117 24.67 -11.70 -8.91
N ALA A 118 24.97 -12.58 -9.87
CA ALA A 118 26.06 -12.37 -10.83
C ALA A 118 25.86 -11.10 -11.69
N ALA A 119 24.62 -10.65 -11.88
CA ALA A 119 24.28 -9.41 -12.56
C ALA A 119 24.24 -8.17 -11.64
N GLY A 120 24.63 -8.30 -10.36
CA GLY A 120 24.66 -7.23 -9.38
C GLY A 120 23.38 -7.07 -8.55
N GLY A 121 22.41 -7.98 -8.69
CA GLY A 121 21.25 -8.03 -7.82
C GLY A 121 21.62 -8.39 -6.40
N THR A 122 20.95 -7.78 -5.42
CA THR A 122 21.16 -8.09 -4.00
C THR A 122 19.84 -8.22 -3.26
N ARG A 123 19.91 -8.62 -1.98
CA ARG A 123 18.78 -8.60 -1.05
C ARG A 123 18.31 -7.18 -0.68
N SER A 124 19.08 -6.17 -1.01
CA SER A 124 18.78 -4.78 -0.68
C SER A 124 17.77 -4.17 -1.63
N ASN A 125 17.22 -3.04 -1.18
CA ASN A 125 16.43 -2.16 -2.01
C ASN A 125 17.38 -1.22 -2.77
N HIS A 126 17.40 -1.28 -4.10
CA HIS A 126 18.26 -0.40 -4.92
C HIS A 126 17.46 0.81 -5.41
N TRP A 127 17.89 2.00 -4.99
CA TRP A 127 17.31 3.26 -5.40
C TRP A 127 18.27 3.97 -6.35
N PHE A 128 17.76 4.35 -7.52
CA PHE A 128 18.54 4.98 -8.57
C PHE A 128 18.01 6.39 -8.79
N TYR A 129 18.91 7.36 -8.69
CA TYR A 129 18.66 8.78 -8.95
C TYR A 129 19.72 9.26 -9.93
N PRO A 130 19.47 9.20 -11.25
CA PRO A 130 20.49 9.47 -12.26
C PRO A 130 21.16 10.85 -12.12
N THR A 131 20.42 11.85 -11.64
CA THR A 131 20.91 13.22 -11.42
C THR A 131 21.46 13.46 -10.01
N GLY A 132 21.21 12.54 -9.07
CA GLY A 132 21.45 12.74 -7.63
C GLY A 132 20.36 13.54 -6.92
N GLU A 133 19.46 14.21 -7.66
CA GLU A 133 18.39 15.04 -7.10
C GLU A 133 17.17 14.19 -6.74
N ILE A 134 17.04 13.82 -5.46
CA ILE A 134 15.96 12.95 -4.98
C ILE A 134 14.59 13.63 -5.09
N ASP A 135 14.54 14.93 -4.80
CA ASP A 135 13.29 15.69 -4.76
C ASP A 135 12.68 15.90 -6.15
N ALA A 136 13.47 15.68 -7.22
CA ALA A 136 12.98 15.73 -8.61
C ALA A 136 11.83 14.75 -8.87
N ILE A 137 11.72 13.67 -8.10
CA ILE A 137 10.56 12.77 -8.15
C ILE A 137 9.24 13.54 -7.96
N TRP A 138 9.20 14.52 -7.06
CA TRP A 138 7.97 15.26 -6.72
C TRP A 138 7.60 16.33 -7.73
N SER A 139 8.54 16.81 -8.54
CA SER A 139 8.35 17.95 -9.46
C SER A 139 8.43 17.61 -10.94
N GLU A 140 9.12 16.53 -11.32
CA GLU A 140 9.49 16.27 -12.73
C GLU A 140 8.86 15.01 -13.34
N ALA A 141 8.29 14.11 -12.53
CA ALA A 141 7.62 12.92 -13.06
C ALA A 141 6.26 13.26 -13.70
N PRO A 142 5.88 12.72 -14.89
CA PRO A 142 6.64 11.83 -15.79
C PRO A 142 7.26 12.56 -17.01
N GLY A 143 7.52 13.87 -16.94
CA GLY A 143 7.84 14.71 -18.11
C GLY A 143 9.18 14.42 -18.81
N VAL A 144 10.00 13.51 -18.28
CA VAL A 144 11.34 13.13 -18.73
C VAL A 144 11.60 11.64 -18.46
N THR A 145 12.79 11.12 -18.82
CA THR A 145 13.31 9.86 -18.27
C THR A 145 13.11 9.82 -16.75
N PRO A 146 12.60 8.73 -16.14
CA PRO A 146 12.24 8.73 -14.72
C PRO A 146 13.34 9.31 -13.83
N PRO A 147 13.09 10.42 -13.08
CA PRO A 147 14.10 11.12 -12.29
C PRO A 147 14.61 10.28 -11.12
N GLY A 148 13.83 9.27 -10.73
CA GLY A 148 14.29 8.18 -9.90
C GLY A 148 13.46 6.93 -10.13
N PHE A 149 14.05 5.79 -9.83
CA PHE A 149 13.36 4.50 -9.83
C PHE A 149 13.96 3.57 -8.78
N PHE A 150 13.19 2.58 -8.40
CA PHE A 150 13.55 1.60 -7.39
C PHE A 150 13.49 0.19 -7.98
N ILE A 151 14.47 -0.66 -7.67
CA ILE A 151 14.48 -2.08 -8.03
C ILE A 151 14.74 -2.94 -6.79
N SER A 152 14.01 -4.05 -6.68
CA SER A 152 14.19 -5.03 -5.61
C SER A 152 13.95 -6.45 -6.10
N PHE A 153 14.78 -7.39 -5.63
CA PHE A 153 14.65 -8.82 -5.92
C PHE A 153 13.99 -9.54 -4.74
N ARG A 154 12.71 -9.86 -4.88
CA ARG A 154 11.92 -10.54 -3.84
C ARG A 154 12.44 -11.96 -3.60
N SER A 155 12.80 -12.68 -4.67
CA SER A 155 13.33 -14.04 -4.58
C SER A 155 14.62 -14.13 -3.76
N LEU A 156 15.52 -13.14 -3.84
CA LEU A 156 16.76 -13.13 -3.05
C LEU A 156 16.52 -12.91 -1.56
N LYS A 157 15.43 -12.21 -1.22
CA LYS A 157 15.04 -11.90 0.16
C LYS A 157 14.34 -13.06 0.85
N ASP A 158 13.73 -13.95 0.07
CA ASP A 158 12.95 -15.08 0.57
C ASP A 158 13.80 -16.35 0.63
N PRO A 159 14.25 -16.79 1.82
CA PRO A 159 15.05 -18.00 1.94
C PRO A 159 14.26 -19.28 1.62
N ALA A 160 12.94 -19.21 1.51
CA ALA A 160 12.10 -20.34 1.09
C ALA A 160 11.87 -20.37 -0.44
N HIS A 161 12.40 -19.42 -1.20
CA HIS A 161 12.24 -19.39 -2.66
C HIS A 161 13.05 -20.50 -3.33
N ASP A 162 12.36 -21.41 -4.01
CA ASP A 162 12.99 -22.44 -4.84
C ASP A 162 13.36 -21.87 -6.21
N LEU A 163 14.66 -21.82 -6.50
CA LEU A 163 15.23 -21.37 -7.76
C LEU A 163 14.92 -22.34 -8.91
N GLY A 164 14.68 -23.62 -8.61
CA GLY A 164 14.54 -24.68 -9.60
C GLY A 164 15.75 -24.79 -10.54
N ARG A 165 15.62 -25.65 -11.57
CA ARG A 165 16.74 -25.91 -12.52
C ARG A 165 17.14 -24.70 -13.36
N LYS A 166 16.20 -23.79 -13.62
CA LYS A 166 16.39 -22.61 -14.46
C LYS A 166 16.82 -21.36 -13.67
N GLN A 167 16.95 -21.47 -12.35
CA GLN A 167 17.22 -20.32 -11.48
C GLN A 167 16.24 -19.17 -11.72
N LYS A 168 14.95 -19.46 -11.62
CA LYS A 168 13.92 -18.44 -11.85
C LYS A 168 13.83 -17.50 -10.66
N GLN A 169 13.85 -16.20 -10.93
CA GLN A 169 13.82 -15.17 -9.90
C GLN A 169 12.78 -14.10 -10.20
N ALA A 170 12.23 -13.49 -9.15
CA ALA A 170 11.26 -12.42 -9.26
C ALA A 170 11.84 -11.10 -8.73
N GLY A 171 11.67 -10.04 -9.52
CA GLY A 171 11.98 -8.67 -9.13
C GLY A 171 10.77 -7.74 -9.29
N GLU A 172 10.85 -6.59 -8.66
CA GLU A 172 9.92 -5.47 -8.82
C GLU A 172 10.72 -4.22 -9.16
N MET A 173 10.23 -3.48 -10.15
CA MET A 173 10.69 -2.13 -10.45
C MET A 173 9.55 -1.15 -10.18
N VAL A 174 9.84 -0.06 -9.48
CA VAL A 174 8.88 1.01 -9.20
C VAL A 174 9.39 2.30 -9.82
N VAL A 175 8.53 2.96 -10.58
CA VAL A 175 8.75 4.28 -11.14
C VAL A 175 7.64 5.21 -10.70
N TRP A 176 7.98 6.47 -10.43
CA TRP A 176 7.02 7.49 -10.02
C TRP A 176 6.42 8.22 -11.21
N THR A 177 5.19 8.68 -11.06
CA THR A 177 4.44 9.41 -12.08
C THR A 177 3.46 10.38 -11.43
N ASP A 178 3.04 11.42 -12.14
CA ASP A 178 2.00 12.30 -11.63
C ASP A 178 0.64 11.60 -11.55
N TRP A 179 -0.18 11.98 -10.57
CA TRP A 179 -1.52 11.42 -10.42
C TRP A 179 -2.39 11.57 -11.68
N SER A 180 -2.24 12.67 -12.43
CA SER A 180 -2.97 12.88 -13.69
C SER A 180 -2.75 11.79 -14.73
N SER A 181 -1.66 11.03 -14.63
CA SER A 181 -1.37 9.92 -15.55
C SER A 181 -2.20 8.66 -15.28
N VAL A 182 -2.84 8.57 -14.11
CA VAL A 182 -3.67 7.41 -13.68
C VAL A 182 -5.05 7.83 -13.18
N ALA A 183 -5.33 9.13 -13.14
CA ALA A 183 -6.64 9.64 -12.79
C ALA A 183 -7.68 9.16 -13.82
N PRO A 184 -8.88 8.77 -13.38
CA PRO A 184 -9.96 8.33 -14.26
C PRO A 184 -10.56 9.45 -15.11
#